data_AF-A0A9P4WFH9-F1
#
_entry.id   AF-A0A9P4WFH9-F1
#
_cell.length_a   1.000
_cell.length_b   1.000
_cell.length_c   1.000
_cell.angle_alpha   90.00
_cell.angle_beta   90.00
_cell.angle_gamma   90.00
#
_symmetry.space_group_name_H-M   'P 1'
#
loop_
_entity.id
_entity.type
_entity.pdbx_description
1 polymer ?
#
loop_
_entity_poly.entity_id
_entity_poly.type
_entity_poly.pdbx_seq_one_letter_code
_entity_poly.pdbx_strand_id
1 'polypeptide(L)'
;MLPKQDGEAVGSLQDETSESPAHQTGDETLATAANKYFIVKSLTLQDLELSIRNGNWATQSHNEHVLNKAYQLAENVYLIFSANKSGEYFGYARMTSPIVEDGSVNMGSGKEAKNIMDAPDVPKSIPTPATEWAPRGRIIDDLSRGTIFWEADLSESESEEATDKAENQFDGNSLAVAQSWGKPFRVEWLSANRLPFYRTCGLRNPWNANREVKIARDGTEIEPNVGERLIQMFHHLGPSKPPAQFSGHVMPQMGPF
;
A
#
# COMPACT_ATOMS: atom_id res chain seq x y z
N MET A 1 -46.96 -6.15 71.32
CA MET A 1 -45.95 -7.19 71.02
C MET A 1 -44.59 -6.60 71.36
N LEU A 2 -44.00 -7.05 72.46
CA LEU A 2 -42.65 -6.66 72.90
C LEU A 2 -41.57 -7.38 72.05
N PRO A 3 -40.35 -6.82 71.97
CA PRO A 3 -39.18 -7.42 71.32
C PRO A 3 -38.46 -8.40 72.27
N LYS A 4 -37.61 -9.26 71.74
CA LYS A 4 -36.53 -9.94 72.50
C LYS A 4 -35.42 -10.42 71.57
N GLN A 5 -34.22 -9.85 71.80
CA GLN A 5 -32.92 -10.43 71.49
C GLN A 5 -32.57 -11.46 72.58
N ASP A 6 -31.81 -12.49 72.22
CA ASP A 6 -30.84 -13.30 72.98
C ASP A 6 -30.16 -14.20 71.91
N GLY A 7 -28.86 -14.47 71.80
CA GLY A 7 -27.67 -14.13 72.56
C GLY A 7 -26.41 -14.70 71.84
N GLU A 8 -25.28 -14.09 72.17
CA GLU A 8 -23.85 -14.50 72.11
C GLU A 8 -23.37 -15.77 71.38
N ALA A 9 -22.27 -15.67 70.61
CA ALA A 9 -20.91 -15.98 71.11
C ALA A 9 -19.83 -15.90 70.00
N VAL A 10 -18.65 -15.50 70.45
CA VAL A 10 -17.41 -15.20 69.73
C VAL A 10 -16.65 -16.48 69.36
N GLY A 11 -15.99 -16.51 68.19
CA GLY A 11 -15.02 -17.54 67.82
C GLY A 11 -14.07 -17.03 66.73
N SER A 12 -12.80 -16.88 67.10
CA SER A 12 -11.71 -16.29 66.32
C SER A 12 -10.76 -17.37 65.78
N LEU A 13 -10.23 -17.13 64.57
CA LEU A 13 -8.92 -17.52 64.01
C LEU A 13 -8.61 -18.98 63.57
N GLN A 14 -8.11 -19.05 62.31
CA GLN A 14 -6.96 -19.82 61.80
C GLN A 14 -7.10 -21.35 61.64
N ASP A 15 -6.58 -22.06 60.64
CA ASP A 15 -5.72 -21.81 59.45
C ASP A 15 -5.75 -23.12 58.60
N GLU A 16 -5.07 -23.13 57.45
CA GLU A 16 -4.64 -24.29 56.62
C GLU A 16 -5.74 -24.83 55.67
N THR A 17 -5.59 -24.99 54.35
CA THR A 17 -4.48 -25.18 53.40
C THR A 17 -4.98 -24.70 52.02
N SER A 18 -4.21 -24.05 51.13
CA SER A 18 -3.24 -24.70 50.25
C SER A 18 -2.45 -23.66 49.43
N GLU A 19 -1.15 -23.90 49.34
CA GLU A 19 -0.12 -23.20 48.57
C GLU A 19 -0.30 -23.23 47.03
N SER A 20 -0.03 -22.05 46.42
CA SER A 20 0.86 -21.78 45.28
C SER A 20 0.51 -22.27 43.84
N PRO A 21 1.12 -21.68 42.77
CA PRO A 21 1.87 -20.42 42.65
C PRO A 21 1.41 -19.50 41.49
N ALA A 22 2.02 -18.32 41.47
CA ALA A 22 1.99 -17.33 40.40
C ALA A 22 2.19 -17.89 38.98
N HIS A 23 1.48 -17.30 38.02
CA HIS A 23 2.09 -16.96 36.74
C HIS A 23 1.58 -15.61 36.24
N GLN A 24 2.46 -14.62 36.35
CA GLN A 24 2.55 -13.59 35.33
C GLN A 24 2.83 -14.30 34.01
N THR A 25 1.92 -14.13 33.06
CA THR A 25 2.12 -14.35 31.64
C THR A 25 1.37 -13.17 31.02
N GLY A 26 2.05 -12.09 30.63
CA GLY A 26 2.97 -12.19 29.51
C GLY A 26 2.16 -12.47 28.25
N ASP A 27 1.21 -11.58 27.93
CA ASP A 27 0.64 -11.54 26.58
C ASP A 27 1.53 -10.64 25.69
N GLU A 28 2.84 -10.90 25.77
CA GLU A 28 3.67 -10.89 24.56
C GLU A 28 3.38 -12.21 23.85
N THR A 29 2.17 -12.36 23.30
CA THR A 29 2.06 -13.11 22.06
C THR A 29 3.07 -12.48 21.13
N LEU A 30 4.15 -13.21 20.83
CA LEU A 30 4.95 -13.03 19.64
C LEU A 30 3.99 -12.54 18.56
N ALA A 31 4.00 -11.24 18.27
CA ALA A 31 3.17 -10.69 17.23
C ALA A 31 3.61 -11.44 15.98
N THR A 32 2.80 -12.40 15.52
CA THR A 32 2.98 -13.03 14.22
C THR A 32 3.27 -11.90 13.27
N ALA A 33 4.48 -11.84 12.76
CA ALA A 33 5.02 -10.59 12.26
C ALA A 33 4.11 -10.14 11.11
N ALA A 34 3.36 -9.07 11.37
CA ALA A 34 2.05 -8.92 10.75
C ALA A 34 2.21 -8.56 9.28
N ASN A 35 1.51 -9.26 8.38
CA ASN A 35 1.47 -8.87 6.98
C ASN A 35 0.69 -7.55 6.84
N LYS A 36 1.25 -6.60 6.11
CA LYS A 36 0.59 -5.33 5.76
C LYS A 36 0.30 -5.26 4.27
N TYR A 37 -0.80 -4.61 3.92
CA TYR A 37 -1.33 -4.58 2.56
C TYR A 37 -1.67 -3.15 2.17
N PHE A 38 -1.23 -2.72 0.99
CA PHE A 38 -1.50 -1.37 0.47
C PHE A 38 -1.98 -1.43 -0.97
N ILE A 39 -2.95 -0.59 -1.32
CA ILE A 39 -3.28 -0.30 -2.72
C ILE A 39 -2.28 0.72 -3.25
N VAL A 40 -1.66 0.38 -4.38
CA VAL A 40 -0.78 1.29 -5.12
C VAL A 40 -1.40 1.58 -6.48
N LYS A 41 -1.61 2.86 -6.77
CA LYS A 41 -2.19 3.35 -8.02
C LYS A 41 -1.08 3.83 -8.93
N SER A 42 -1.11 3.35 -10.17
CA SER A 42 -0.23 3.86 -11.21
C SER A 42 -1.00 4.73 -12.20
N LEU A 43 -0.37 5.81 -12.64
CA LEU A 43 -0.93 6.66 -13.69
C LEU A 43 -0.87 5.96 -15.05
N THR A 44 0.19 5.20 -15.33
CA THR A 44 0.42 4.57 -16.64
C THR A 44 0.68 3.07 -16.51
N LEU A 45 0.18 2.28 -17.47
CA LEU A 45 0.50 0.85 -17.53
C LEU A 45 2.01 0.60 -17.73
N GLN A 46 2.67 1.52 -18.44
CA GLN A 46 4.09 1.43 -18.71
C GLN A 46 4.95 1.43 -17.43
N ASP A 47 4.55 2.15 -16.37
CA ASP A 47 5.27 2.13 -15.09
C ASP A 47 5.23 0.74 -14.45
N LEU A 48 4.04 0.12 -14.49
CA LEU A 48 3.83 -1.20 -13.93
C LEU A 48 4.60 -2.27 -14.69
N GLU A 49 4.66 -2.17 -16.02
CA GLU A 49 5.46 -3.07 -16.84
C GLU A 49 6.96 -2.91 -16.61
N LEU A 50 7.45 -1.67 -16.48
CA LEU A 50 8.85 -1.41 -16.13
C LEU A 50 9.20 -2.00 -14.78
N SER A 51 8.31 -1.83 -13.79
CA SER A 51 8.48 -2.40 -12.45
C SER A 51 8.60 -3.92 -12.43
N ILE A 52 7.82 -4.63 -13.26
CA ILE A 52 7.95 -6.08 -13.43
C ILE A 52 9.37 -6.44 -13.92
N ARG A 53 9.90 -5.68 -14.87
CA ARG A 53 11.19 -5.99 -15.51
C ARG A 53 12.39 -5.66 -14.63
N ASN A 54 12.35 -4.54 -13.92
CA ASN A 54 13.49 -4.04 -13.15
C ASN A 54 13.39 -4.31 -11.64
N GLY A 55 12.23 -4.72 -11.13
CA GLY A 55 12.00 -4.97 -9.70
C GLY A 55 12.04 -3.70 -8.85
N ASN A 56 11.86 -2.53 -9.45
CA ASN A 56 11.89 -1.24 -8.76
C ASN A 56 10.52 -0.58 -8.84
N TRP A 57 10.14 0.12 -7.77
CA TRP A 57 8.98 1.00 -7.74
C TRP A 57 9.35 2.33 -7.09
N ALA A 58 8.63 3.37 -7.45
CA ALA A 58 8.70 4.69 -6.84
C ALA A 58 7.26 5.15 -6.58
N THR A 59 7.00 5.66 -5.38
CA THR A 59 5.66 6.13 -4.98
C THR A 59 5.67 7.64 -4.77
N GLN A 60 4.54 8.23 -4.41
CA GLN A 60 4.47 9.65 -4.06
C GLN A 60 5.04 9.88 -2.66
N SER A 61 5.61 11.07 -2.44
CA SER A 61 6.30 11.45 -1.20
C SER A 61 5.50 11.16 0.07
N HIS A 62 4.18 11.42 0.04
CA HIS A 62 3.27 11.20 1.17
C HIS A 62 3.11 9.72 1.58
N ASN A 63 3.34 8.79 0.66
CA ASN A 63 3.25 7.35 0.92
C ASN A 63 4.56 6.79 1.49
N GLU A 64 5.69 7.44 1.22
CA GLU A 64 7.03 6.93 1.57
C GLU A 64 7.15 6.64 3.07
N HIS A 65 6.71 7.58 3.92
CA HIS A 65 6.80 7.41 5.37
C HIS A 65 5.95 6.23 5.86
N VAL A 66 4.72 6.08 5.35
CA VAL A 66 3.80 5.02 5.75
C VAL A 66 4.33 3.65 5.33
N LEU A 67 4.86 3.53 4.11
CA LEU A 67 5.44 2.29 3.61
C LEU A 67 6.75 1.92 4.32
N ASN A 68 7.62 2.90 4.60
CA ASN A 68 8.84 2.65 5.38
C ASN A 68 8.53 2.19 6.80
N LYS A 69 7.58 2.86 7.47
CA LYS A 69 7.12 2.44 8.80
C LYS A 69 6.54 1.03 8.76
N ALA A 70 5.74 0.70 7.74
CA ALA A 70 5.23 -0.65 7.54
C ALA A 70 6.37 -1.66 7.36
N TYR A 71 7.36 -1.36 6.53
CA TYR A 71 8.49 -2.24 6.24
C TYR A 71 9.35 -2.55 7.48
N GLN A 72 9.45 -1.62 8.42
CA GLN A 72 10.19 -1.82 9.68
C GLN A 72 9.41 -2.65 10.71
N LEU A 73 8.07 -2.54 10.72
CA LEU A 73 7.21 -3.13 11.75
C LEU A 73 6.59 -4.48 11.33
N ALA A 74 6.46 -4.73 10.03
CA ALA A 74 5.84 -5.92 9.46
C ALA A 74 6.88 -6.91 8.94
N GLU A 75 6.54 -8.19 8.90
CA GLU A 75 7.35 -9.20 8.21
C GLU A 75 7.30 -9.02 6.69
N ASN A 76 6.09 -8.79 6.19
CA ASN A 76 5.84 -8.64 4.77
C ASN A 76 4.95 -7.42 4.54
N VAL A 77 5.35 -6.59 3.58
CA VAL A 77 4.55 -5.49 3.05
C VAL A 77 4.17 -5.82 1.61
N TYR A 78 2.90 -6.05 1.36
CA TYR A 78 2.35 -6.34 0.06
C TYR A 78 1.75 -5.09 -0.59
N LEU A 79 2.17 -4.83 -1.82
CA LEU A 79 1.70 -3.73 -2.66
C LEU A 79 0.83 -4.31 -3.77
N ILE A 80 -0.44 -3.93 -3.80
CA ILE A 80 -1.42 -4.40 -4.78
C ILE A 80 -1.64 -3.29 -5.81
N PHE A 81 -1.14 -3.52 -7.02
CA PHE A 81 -1.06 -2.51 -8.05
C PHE A 81 -2.33 -2.44 -8.90
N SER A 82 -2.74 -1.23 -9.26
CA SER A 82 -3.81 -0.99 -10.22
C SER A 82 -3.55 0.28 -11.01
N ALA A 83 -3.61 0.20 -12.34
CA ALA A 83 -3.56 1.39 -13.19
C ALA A 83 -4.87 2.18 -13.07
N ASN A 84 -4.79 3.50 -13.19
CA ASN A 84 -5.97 4.36 -13.22
C ASN A 84 -6.81 4.05 -14.46
N LYS A 85 -8.14 4.00 -14.27
CA LYS A 85 -9.14 3.73 -15.32
C LYS A 85 -9.02 2.35 -16.02
N SER A 86 -8.23 1.40 -15.49
CA SER A 86 -8.11 0.06 -16.08
C SER A 86 -9.32 -0.85 -15.82
N GLY A 87 -10.06 -0.62 -14.72
CA GLY A 87 -11.13 -1.53 -14.28
C GLY A 87 -10.64 -2.83 -13.65
N GLU A 88 -9.35 -2.94 -13.35
CA GLU A 88 -8.71 -4.15 -12.82
C GLU A 88 -7.50 -3.84 -11.93
N TYR A 89 -7.16 -4.81 -11.10
CA TYR A 89 -5.84 -4.88 -10.48
C TYR A 89 -4.85 -5.51 -11.46
N PHE A 90 -3.67 -4.91 -11.55
CA PHE A 90 -2.60 -5.32 -12.45
C PHE A 90 -1.86 -6.54 -11.92
N GLY A 91 -1.67 -6.61 -10.61
CA GLY A 91 -0.93 -7.66 -9.92
C GLY A 91 -0.53 -7.19 -8.52
N TYR A 92 0.32 -7.95 -7.85
CA TYR A 92 0.84 -7.57 -6.54
C TYR A 92 2.30 -8.00 -6.38
N ALA A 93 3.02 -7.25 -5.55
CA ALA A 93 4.42 -7.47 -5.23
C ALA A 93 4.64 -7.34 -3.72
N ARG A 94 5.77 -7.84 -3.24
CA ARG A 94 6.25 -7.64 -1.87
C ARG A 94 7.39 -6.62 -1.88
N MET A 95 7.39 -5.69 -0.93
CA MET A 95 8.50 -4.77 -0.71
C MET A 95 9.73 -5.54 -0.19
N THR A 96 10.90 -5.34 -0.80
CA THR A 96 12.15 -6.05 -0.46
C THR A 96 13.31 -5.12 -0.08
N SER A 97 13.10 -3.82 -0.11
CA SER A 97 14.02 -2.83 0.46
C SER A 97 13.23 -1.67 1.07
N PRO A 98 13.81 -0.95 2.05
CA PRO A 98 13.28 0.35 2.44
C PRO A 98 13.40 1.36 1.29
N ILE A 99 12.64 2.45 1.40
CA ILE A 99 12.78 3.66 0.59
C ILE A 99 13.89 4.49 1.24
N VAL A 100 15.02 4.64 0.55
CA VAL A 100 16.25 5.24 1.10
C VAL A 100 16.09 6.76 1.24
N GLU A 101 16.37 7.31 2.42
CA GLU A 101 16.50 8.76 2.63
C GLU A 101 17.90 9.24 2.22
N ASP A 102 18.00 10.47 1.71
CA ASP A 102 19.18 11.03 1.01
C ASP A 102 20.47 11.08 1.86
N GLY A 103 20.41 10.76 3.16
CA GLY A 103 21.55 10.78 4.08
C GLY A 103 22.41 9.50 4.13
N SER A 104 22.09 8.44 3.40
CA SER A 104 22.76 7.12 3.55
C SER A 104 23.42 6.55 2.30
N VAL A 105 23.68 7.37 1.27
CA VAL A 105 24.41 6.92 0.08
C VAL A 105 25.91 6.91 0.34
N ASN A 106 26.42 5.84 0.96
CA ASN A 106 27.85 5.50 0.84
C ASN A 106 28.04 4.85 -0.54
N MET A 107 28.33 5.70 -1.53
CA MET A 107 28.45 5.35 -2.95
C MET A 107 29.67 4.45 -3.16
N GLY A 108 29.47 3.14 -3.06
CA GLY A 108 30.43 2.14 -3.53
C GLY A 108 30.58 2.24 -5.05
N SER A 109 31.78 2.67 -5.47
CA SER A 109 32.26 2.85 -6.84
C SER A 109 31.81 1.77 -7.84
N GLY A 110 31.28 2.19 -9.00
CA GLY A 110 30.85 1.28 -10.05
C GLY A 110 30.36 1.87 -11.38
N LYS A 111 31.04 2.90 -11.91
CA LYS A 111 31.16 3.30 -13.34
C LYS A 111 29.89 3.69 -14.17
N GLU A 112 29.96 4.96 -14.60
CA GLU A 112 29.40 5.58 -15.83
C GLU A 112 27.91 5.95 -15.89
N ALA A 113 27.57 7.05 -15.22
CA ALA A 113 26.58 8.00 -15.73
C ALA A 113 27.33 9.09 -16.53
N LYS A 114 27.59 8.86 -17.81
CA LYS A 114 28.05 9.91 -18.74
C LYS A 114 26.92 10.22 -19.71
N ASN A 115 26.53 11.49 -19.72
CA ASN A 115 25.64 12.16 -20.68
C ASN A 115 24.15 11.76 -20.65
N ILE A 116 23.42 12.30 -19.66
CA ILE A 116 21.96 12.43 -19.69
C ILE A 116 21.63 13.93 -19.56
N MET A 117 21.96 14.73 -20.58
CA MET A 117 21.51 16.14 -20.64
C MET A 117 20.73 16.46 -21.91
N ASP A 118 20.48 15.46 -22.78
CA ASP A 118 19.84 15.67 -24.09
C ASP A 118 18.77 14.60 -24.42
N ALA A 119 18.14 14.00 -23.40
CA ALA A 119 16.99 13.12 -23.62
C ALA A 119 15.68 13.94 -23.53
N PRO A 120 14.87 14.03 -24.60
CA PRO A 120 13.60 14.77 -24.61
C PRO A 120 12.48 14.09 -23.78
N ASP A 121 12.82 13.07 -22.99
CA ASP A 121 11.89 12.11 -22.37
C ASP A 121 11.81 12.25 -20.84
N VAL A 122 12.35 13.33 -20.28
CA VAL A 122 12.33 13.59 -18.84
C VAL A 122 11.10 14.43 -18.46
N PRO A 123 10.28 14.00 -17.47
CA PRO A 123 9.12 14.76 -17.00
C PRO A 123 9.51 16.15 -16.49
N LYS A 124 8.69 17.16 -16.80
CA LYS A 124 8.91 18.55 -16.35
C LYS A 124 8.12 18.84 -15.09
N SER A 125 8.78 19.40 -14.07
CA SER A 125 8.11 19.87 -12.85
C SER A 125 7.95 21.40 -12.87
N ILE A 126 6.70 21.88 -12.84
CA ILE A 126 6.38 23.31 -12.82
C ILE A 126 5.78 23.65 -11.44
N PRO A 127 6.48 24.42 -10.58
CA PRO A 127 5.95 24.79 -9.27
C PRO A 127 4.73 25.70 -9.43
N THR A 128 3.73 25.49 -8.58
CA THR A 128 2.51 26.30 -8.51
C THR A 128 2.37 26.89 -7.10
N PRO A 129 2.26 28.23 -6.96
CA PRO A 129 2.06 28.86 -5.67
C PRO A 129 0.70 28.48 -5.08
N ALA A 130 0.57 28.60 -3.76
CA ALA A 130 -0.72 28.44 -3.11
C ALA A 130 -1.71 29.51 -3.61
N THR A 131 -2.95 29.08 -3.83
CA THR A 131 -4.09 29.94 -4.17
C THR A 131 -5.16 29.79 -3.10
N GLU A 132 -6.22 30.61 -3.14
CA GLU A 132 -7.37 30.48 -2.23
C GLU A 132 -8.00 29.08 -2.25
N TRP A 133 -7.92 28.37 -3.38
CA TRP A 133 -8.62 27.10 -3.60
C TRP A 133 -7.71 25.86 -3.70
N ALA A 134 -6.39 26.05 -3.78
CA ALA A 134 -5.43 24.97 -3.90
C ALA A 134 -4.13 25.30 -3.13
N PRO A 135 -3.60 24.36 -2.33
CA PRO A 135 -2.36 24.59 -1.60
C PRO A 135 -1.17 24.72 -2.56
N ARG A 136 0.02 25.03 -2.03
CA ARG A 136 1.26 25.00 -2.82
C ARG A 136 1.49 23.60 -3.37
N GLY A 137 2.03 23.51 -4.57
CA GLY A 137 2.37 22.23 -5.18
C GLY A 137 3.13 22.39 -6.47
N ARG A 138 3.07 21.36 -7.32
CA ARG A 138 3.77 21.31 -8.60
C ARG A 138 2.97 20.53 -9.63
N ILE A 139 3.00 21.00 -10.88
CA ILE A 139 2.50 20.25 -12.05
C ILE A 139 3.65 19.39 -12.55
N ILE A 140 3.41 18.08 -12.64
CA ILE A 140 4.27 17.13 -13.33
C ILE A 140 3.71 16.93 -14.73
N ASP A 141 4.44 17.43 -15.72
CA ASP A 141 4.12 17.32 -17.14
C ASP A 141 5.03 16.28 -17.79
N ASP A 142 4.46 15.10 -18.03
CA ASP A 142 5.08 13.98 -18.71
C ASP A 142 4.44 13.79 -20.09
N LEU A 143 4.83 14.67 -21.03
CA LEU A 143 4.27 14.69 -22.39
C LEU A 143 4.56 13.40 -23.16
N SER A 144 5.73 12.79 -22.96
CA SER A 144 6.09 11.56 -23.68
C SER A 144 5.24 10.38 -23.25
N ARG A 145 4.74 10.39 -22.01
CA ARG A 145 3.80 9.39 -21.49
C ARG A 145 2.36 9.88 -21.46
N GLY A 146 2.09 11.05 -22.02
CA GLY A 146 0.75 11.65 -22.12
C GLY A 146 0.06 11.88 -20.77
N THR A 147 0.83 12.16 -19.72
CA THR A 147 0.33 12.29 -18.35
C THR A 147 0.69 13.65 -17.78
N ILE A 148 -0.32 14.40 -17.33
CA ILE A 148 -0.13 15.67 -16.61
C ILE A 148 -0.92 15.58 -15.31
N PHE A 149 -0.26 15.79 -14.18
CA PHE A 149 -0.90 15.77 -12.87
C PHE A 149 -0.31 16.82 -11.94
N TRP A 150 -1.06 17.17 -10.91
CA TRP A 150 -0.63 18.11 -9.88
C TRP A 150 -0.43 17.38 -8.55
N GLU A 151 0.68 17.65 -7.87
CA GLU A 151 1.01 17.12 -6.54
C GLU A 151 1.12 18.29 -5.55
N ALA A 152 0.50 18.15 -4.38
CA ALA A 152 0.62 19.12 -3.29
C ALA A 152 1.97 18.96 -2.59
N ASP A 153 2.63 20.08 -2.27
CA ASP A 153 3.82 20.07 -1.43
C ASP A 153 3.37 19.95 0.03
N LEU A 154 3.45 18.74 0.62
CA LEU A 154 3.04 18.48 2.02
C LEU A 154 4.15 18.77 3.05
N SER A 155 5.16 19.56 2.71
CA SER A 155 6.19 19.99 3.67
C SER A 155 5.63 21.11 4.56
N GLU A 156 4.88 20.74 5.61
CA GLU A 156 4.61 21.65 6.73
C GLU A 156 5.89 21.83 7.57
N SER A 157 6.59 22.93 7.32
CA SER A 157 7.24 23.70 8.38
C SER A 157 7.17 25.16 7.98
N GLU A 158 6.28 25.90 8.63
CA GLU A 158 6.21 27.35 8.55
C GLU A 158 7.55 27.96 8.97
N SER A 159 8.28 28.49 8.00
CA SER A 159 9.23 29.56 8.25
C SER A 159 8.99 30.64 7.20
N GLU A 160 8.16 31.60 7.59
CA GLU A 160 8.20 32.93 7.02
C GLU A 160 9.61 33.48 7.20
N GLU A 161 10.35 33.68 6.11
CA GLU A 161 11.24 34.83 5.97
C GLU A 161 11.59 35.01 4.50
N ALA A 162 11.02 36.08 3.94
CA ALA A 162 11.39 36.59 2.63
C ALA A 162 12.83 37.09 2.67
N THR A 163 13.68 36.60 1.78
CA THR A 163 14.81 37.38 1.29
C THR A 163 15.02 37.13 -0.20
N ASP A 164 14.74 38.18 -0.98
CA ASP A 164 15.20 38.35 -2.35
C ASP A 164 16.73 38.23 -2.41
N LYS A 165 17.25 37.21 -3.11
CA LYS A 165 18.48 37.35 -3.92
C LYS A 165 18.42 36.42 -5.13
N ALA A 166 18.30 37.06 -6.29
CA ALA A 166 18.57 36.45 -7.58
C ALA A 166 20.08 36.21 -7.75
N GLU A 167 20.36 35.16 -8.53
CA GLU A 167 21.61 34.85 -9.25
C GLU A 167 22.74 34.14 -8.50
N ASN A 168 22.78 32.81 -8.62
CA ASN A 168 23.88 32.16 -9.34
C ASN A 168 23.48 30.77 -9.87
N GLN A 169 23.67 30.56 -11.17
CA GLN A 169 23.48 29.28 -11.88
C GLN A 169 24.62 28.32 -11.54
N PHE A 170 24.31 27.18 -10.90
CA PHE A 170 24.87 25.86 -11.24
C PHE A 170 24.13 24.73 -10.47
N ASP A 171 23.65 23.72 -11.20
CA ASP A 171 23.36 22.34 -10.77
C ASP A 171 22.30 22.01 -9.68
N GLY A 172 21.17 22.72 -9.65
CA GLY A 172 20.01 22.35 -8.79
C GLY A 172 18.91 21.53 -9.47
N ASN A 173 18.88 21.49 -10.81
CA ASN A 173 17.71 21.01 -11.55
C ASN A 173 17.58 19.47 -11.60
N SER A 174 18.69 18.74 -11.41
CA SER A 174 18.67 17.27 -11.40
C SER A 174 18.05 16.72 -10.11
N LEU A 175 18.30 17.38 -8.96
CA LEU A 175 17.74 16.98 -7.67
C LEU A 175 16.24 17.29 -7.60
N ALA A 176 15.78 18.41 -8.16
CA ALA A 176 14.37 18.81 -8.15
C ALA A 176 13.48 17.91 -9.03
N VAL A 177 14.01 17.40 -10.14
CA VAL A 177 13.31 16.44 -11.02
C VAL A 177 13.43 15.01 -10.49
N ALA A 178 14.54 14.65 -9.83
CA ALA A 178 14.59 13.41 -9.06
C ALA A 178 13.69 13.45 -7.81
N GLN A 179 13.35 14.64 -7.30
CA GLN A 179 12.36 14.84 -6.23
C GLN A 179 10.91 14.80 -6.73
N SER A 180 10.64 14.86 -8.04
CA SER A 180 9.26 14.79 -8.57
C SER A 180 8.78 13.37 -8.84
N TRP A 181 9.69 12.41 -8.95
CA TRP A 181 9.38 10.99 -8.94
C TRP A 181 9.89 10.45 -7.62
N GLY A 182 9.03 9.91 -6.74
CA GLY A 182 9.50 9.55 -5.40
C GLY A 182 10.61 8.50 -5.42
N LYS A 183 11.23 8.30 -4.27
CA LYS A 183 12.51 7.60 -4.20
C LYS A 183 12.32 6.12 -4.56
N PRO A 184 13.15 5.55 -5.45
CA PRO A 184 12.98 4.18 -5.87
C PRO A 184 13.31 3.20 -4.74
N PHE A 185 12.53 2.13 -4.64
CA PHE A 185 12.73 1.01 -3.73
C PHE A 185 12.44 -0.31 -4.44
N ARG A 186 12.97 -1.41 -3.90
CA ARG A 186 12.90 -2.73 -4.51
C ARG A 186 11.60 -3.45 -4.14
N VAL A 187 11.02 -4.09 -5.13
CA VAL A 187 9.82 -4.93 -5.01
C VAL A 187 10.05 -6.25 -5.73
N GLU A 188 9.47 -7.31 -5.17
CA GLU A 188 9.45 -8.65 -5.75
C GLU A 188 8.02 -8.96 -6.21
N TRP A 189 7.80 -9.04 -7.52
CA TRP A 189 6.50 -9.36 -8.09
C TRP A 189 6.15 -10.83 -7.84
N LEU A 190 5.07 -11.06 -7.10
CA LEU A 190 4.58 -12.40 -6.77
C LEU A 190 3.47 -12.84 -7.73
N SER A 191 2.72 -11.89 -8.28
CA SER A 191 1.78 -12.16 -9.37
C SER A 191 1.62 -10.96 -10.28
N ALA A 192 1.67 -11.21 -11.60
CA ALA A 192 1.29 -10.26 -12.64
C ALA A 192 -0.05 -10.64 -13.30
N ASN A 193 -0.82 -11.54 -12.68
CA ASN A 193 -2.14 -11.92 -13.19
C ASN A 193 -3.12 -10.76 -13.01
N ARG A 194 -3.89 -10.44 -14.05
CA ARG A 194 -4.92 -9.40 -13.97
C ARG A 194 -6.12 -9.89 -13.18
N LEU A 195 -6.55 -9.11 -12.19
CA LEU A 195 -7.76 -9.37 -11.42
C LEU A 195 -8.81 -8.29 -11.71
N PRO A 196 -9.81 -8.58 -12.57
CA PRO A 196 -10.88 -7.62 -12.87
C PRO A 196 -11.70 -7.24 -11.63
N PHE A 197 -12.08 -5.96 -11.51
CA PHE A 197 -12.80 -5.45 -10.34
C PHE A 197 -14.18 -6.07 -10.12
N TYR A 198 -14.82 -6.60 -11.16
CA TYR A 198 -16.10 -7.30 -11.00
C TYR A 198 -15.93 -8.58 -10.17
N ARG A 199 -14.74 -9.19 -10.16
CA ARG A 199 -14.48 -10.40 -9.35
C ARG A 199 -14.37 -10.07 -7.87
N THR A 200 -13.86 -8.90 -7.52
CA THR A 200 -13.72 -8.42 -6.13
C THR A 200 -14.97 -7.70 -5.61
N CYS A 201 -16.10 -7.86 -6.29
CA CYS A 201 -17.38 -7.26 -5.88
C CYS A 201 -17.74 -7.71 -4.46
N GLY A 202 -18.17 -6.76 -3.62
CA GLY A 202 -18.54 -7.04 -2.22
C GLY A 202 -17.37 -7.17 -1.25
N LEU A 203 -16.12 -7.24 -1.70
CA LEU A 203 -14.96 -7.19 -0.81
C LEU A 203 -14.77 -5.74 -0.32
N ARG A 204 -14.87 -5.53 1.00
CA ARG A 204 -14.84 -4.20 1.63
C ARG A 204 -13.72 -4.09 2.62
N ASN A 205 -13.15 -2.89 2.72
CA ASN A 205 -12.05 -2.59 3.65
C ASN A 205 -12.57 -1.76 4.85
N PRO A 206 -12.66 -2.34 6.06
CA PRO A 206 -13.05 -1.61 7.27
C PRO A 206 -12.22 -0.35 7.54
N TRP A 207 -10.93 -0.36 7.18
CA TRP A 207 -10.01 0.78 7.39
C TRP A 207 -10.21 1.93 6.40
N ASN A 208 -11.07 1.76 5.40
CA ASN A 208 -11.37 2.77 4.39
C ASN A 208 -12.88 3.07 4.32
N ALA A 209 -13.48 3.39 5.48
CA ALA A 209 -14.91 3.64 5.64
C ALA A 209 -15.81 2.49 5.14
N ASN A 210 -15.32 1.25 5.26
CA ASN A 210 -15.99 0.04 4.76
C ASN A 210 -16.42 0.11 3.28
N ARG A 211 -15.71 0.91 2.48
CA ARG A 211 -15.88 0.97 1.03
C ARG A 211 -15.35 -0.30 0.38
N GLU A 212 -15.82 -0.60 -0.82
CA GLU A 212 -15.24 -1.69 -1.61
C GLU A 212 -13.75 -1.44 -1.84
N VAL A 213 -12.94 -2.50 -1.81
CA VAL A 213 -11.48 -2.37 -1.91
C VAL A 213 -11.04 -1.70 -3.22
N LYS A 214 -11.82 -1.83 -4.30
CA LYS A 214 -11.56 -1.14 -5.57
C LYS A 214 -11.70 0.38 -5.50
N ILE A 215 -12.39 0.89 -4.47
CA ILE A 215 -12.59 2.32 -4.20
C ILE A 215 -11.53 2.79 -3.21
N ALA A 216 -10.27 2.67 -3.61
CA ALA A 216 -9.09 3.04 -2.84
C ALA A 216 -8.26 4.08 -3.61
N ARG A 217 -7.67 5.02 -2.87
CA ARG A 217 -6.67 5.95 -3.39
C ARG A 217 -5.29 5.31 -3.34
N ASP A 218 -4.30 5.97 -3.94
CA ASP A 218 -2.91 5.55 -3.78
C ASP A 218 -2.54 5.55 -2.29
N GLY A 219 -1.73 4.57 -1.86
CA GLY A 219 -1.30 4.42 -0.47
C GLY A 219 -2.36 3.95 0.51
N THR A 220 -3.57 3.56 0.06
CA THR A 220 -4.62 3.10 0.98
C THR A 220 -4.23 1.78 1.64
N GLU A 221 -4.10 1.77 2.98
CA GLU A 221 -3.87 0.54 3.75
C GLU A 221 -5.13 -0.34 3.80
N ILE A 222 -4.94 -1.66 3.74
CA ILE A 222 -5.99 -2.67 3.75
C ILE A 222 -5.86 -3.53 5.01
N GLU A 223 -7.00 -3.78 5.65
CA GLU A 223 -7.07 -4.72 6.78
C GLU A 223 -6.52 -6.10 6.40
N PRO A 224 -5.72 -6.77 7.26
CA PRO A 224 -4.99 -7.99 6.91
C PRO A 224 -5.85 -9.10 6.33
N ASN A 225 -6.99 -9.44 6.93
CA ASN A 225 -7.87 -10.49 6.42
C ASN A 225 -8.45 -10.13 5.05
N VAL A 226 -8.80 -8.85 4.84
CA VAL A 226 -9.25 -8.35 3.54
C VAL A 226 -8.14 -8.39 2.50
N GLY A 227 -6.91 -8.03 2.89
CA GLY A 227 -5.71 -8.06 2.04
C GLY A 227 -5.34 -9.48 1.60
N GLU A 228 -5.32 -10.42 2.53
CA GLU A 228 -5.11 -11.85 2.26
C GLU A 228 -6.16 -12.40 1.30
N ARG A 229 -7.43 -12.11 1.56
CA ARG A 229 -8.53 -12.52 0.68
C ARG A 229 -8.37 -11.94 -0.72
N LEU A 230 -7.95 -10.69 -0.85
CA LEU A 230 -7.70 -10.07 -2.16
C LEU A 230 -6.55 -10.77 -2.90
N ILE A 231 -5.43 -11.07 -2.23
CA ILE A 231 -4.31 -11.83 -2.82
C ILE A 231 -4.78 -13.21 -3.28
N GLN A 232 -5.53 -13.93 -2.46
CA GLN A 232 -6.06 -15.25 -2.83
C GLN A 232 -6.81 -15.19 -4.16
N MET A 233 -7.62 -14.15 -4.42
CA MET A 233 -8.40 -14.02 -5.64
C MET A 233 -7.55 -13.95 -6.93
N PHE A 234 -6.28 -13.54 -6.87
CA PHE A 234 -5.35 -13.60 -8.00
C PHE A 234 -4.97 -15.04 -8.41
N HIS A 235 -4.96 -15.97 -7.46
CA HIS A 235 -4.60 -17.38 -7.71
C HIS A 235 -5.78 -18.21 -8.21
N HIS A 236 -7.01 -17.79 -7.92
CA HIS A 236 -8.24 -18.47 -8.37
C HIS A 236 -8.58 -18.20 -9.85
N LEU A 237 -7.70 -17.50 -10.59
CA LEU A 237 -7.82 -17.26 -12.03
C LEU A 237 -7.39 -18.45 -12.90
N GLY A 238 -7.22 -19.65 -12.32
CA GLY A 238 -6.98 -20.89 -13.08
C GLY A 238 -8.01 -21.09 -14.19
N PRO A 239 -7.66 -21.80 -15.29
CA PRO A 239 -8.46 -21.84 -16.51
C PRO A 239 -9.88 -22.28 -16.16
N SER A 240 -10.85 -21.44 -16.48
CA SER A 240 -12.26 -21.77 -16.36
C SER A 240 -12.49 -23.07 -17.13
N LYS A 241 -12.73 -24.18 -16.43
CA LYS A 241 -13.36 -25.33 -17.07
C LYS A 241 -14.65 -24.80 -17.67
N PRO A 242 -14.89 -24.95 -18.99
CA PRO A 242 -16.19 -24.61 -19.53
C PRO A 242 -17.22 -25.43 -18.76
N PRO A 243 -18.41 -24.87 -18.45
CA PRO A 243 -19.47 -25.64 -17.84
C PRO A 243 -19.66 -26.89 -18.68
N ALA A 244 -19.56 -28.06 -18.05
CA ALA A 244 -19.81 -29.33 -18.71
C ALA A 244 -21.13 -29.20 -19.46
N GLN A 245 -21.07 -29.24 -20.79
CA GLN A 245 -22.26 -29.28 -21.63
C GLN A 245 -23.06 -30.48 -21.16
N PHE A 246 -24.24 -30.22 -20.59
CA PHE A 246 -25.24 -31.25 -20.41
C PHE A 246 -25.60 -31.76 -21.81
N SER A 247 -25.00 -32.87 -22.21
CA SER A 247 -25.40 -33.67 -23.36
C SER A 247 -26.76 -34.30 -23.08
N GLY A 248 -27.81 -33.48 -23.20
CA GLY A 248 -29.19 -33.94 -23.31
C GLY A 248 -29.41 -34.59 -24.67
N HIS A 249 -28.91 -35.82 -24.83
CA HIS A 249 -29.32 -36.70 -25.92
C HIS A 249 -30.70 -37.27 -25.58
N VAL A 250 -31.75 -36.74 -26.21
CA VAL A 250 -33.05 -37.41 -26.30
C VAL A 250 -33.49 -37.36 -27.76
N MET A 251 -33.15 -38.42 -28.50
CA MET A 251 -33.79 -38.75 -29.78
C MET A 251 -35.18 -39.33 -29.48
N PRO A 252 -36.28 -38.85 -30.12
CA PRO A 252 -37.53 -39.58 -30.13
C PRO A 252 -37.52 -40.63 -31.25
N GLN A 253 -37.65 -41.90 -30.86
CA GLN A 253 -38.00 -43.00 -31.75
C GLN A 253 -39.44 -42.80 -32.26
N MET A 254 -39.60 -42.64 -33.58
CA MET A 254 -40.90 -42.83 -34.25
C MET A 254 -41.00 -44.30 -34.67
N GLY A 255 -41.98 -45.01 -34.11
CA GLY A 255 -42.41 -46.33 -34.55
C GLY A 255 -43.29 -46.27 -35.81
N PRO A 256 -43.54 -47.41 -36.49
CA PRO A 256 -44.08 -47.42 -37.84
C PRO A 256 -45.61 -47.38 -37.85
N PHE A 257 -46.17 -46.65 -38.80
CA PHE A 257 -47.46 -46.89 -39.43
C PHE A 257 -47.34 -46.64 -40.93
#